data_AF-A0A2X4WPZ3-F1
#
_entry.id   AF-A0A2X4WPZ3-F1
#
_cell.length_a   1.000
_cell.length_b   1.000
_cell.length_c   1.000
_cell.angle_alpha   90.00
_cell.angle_beta   90.00
_cell.angle_gamma   90.00
#
_symmetry.space_group_name_H-M   'P 1'
#
loop_
_entity.id
_entity.type
_entity.pdbx_description
1 polymer ?
#
loop_
_entity_poly.entity_id
_entity_poly.type
_entity_poly.pdbx_seq_one_letter_code
_entity_poly.pdbx_strand_id
1 'polypeptide(L)'
;MIAFLMKDDEGVVQLWTVSPNGGEPRQITRGEHGIQSAFSWHPQGGRIALVCDNSLMLCEVPSGRMQRLTKRTALPPSGDAIVFSPDGNQVAFMREVEGFSQIFVATV
;
A
#
# COMPACT_ATOMS: atom_id res chain seq x y z
N MET A 1 7.02 11.18 -9.78
CA MET A 1 5.58 10.85 -9.70
C MET A 1 5.14 11.11 -8.27
N ILE A 2 4.00 11.76 -8.06
CA ILE A 2 3.38 11.87 -6.74
C ILE A 2 2.28 10.81 -6.68
N ALA A 3 2.20 10.08 -5.57
CA ALA A 3 1.09 9.18 -5.28
C ALA A 3 0.23 9.75 -4.16
N PHE A 4 -1.06 9.47 -4.18
CA PHE A 4 -2.00 9.89 -3.15
C PHE A 4 -3.21 8.95 -3.13
N LEU A 5 -4.00 9.04 -2.05
CA LEU A 5 -5.25 8.30 -1.91
C LEU A 5 -6.43 9.20 -2.26
N MET A 6 -7.37 8.66 -3.04
CA MET A 6 -8.59 9.35 -3.45
C MET A 6 -9.69 8.31 -3.67
N LYS A 7 -10.93 8.68 -3.35
CA LYS A 7 -12.08 7.84 -3.66
C LYS A 7 -12.32 7.82 -5.17
N ASP A 8 -12.56 6.64 -5.72
CA ASP A 8 -13.03 6.50 -7.10
C ASP A 8 -14.54 6.79 -7.21
N ASP A 9 -15.09 6.61 -8.42
CA ASP A 9 -16.50 6.86 -8.72
C ASP A 9 -17.44 5.92 -7.94
N GLU A 10 -16.93 4.78 -7.44
CA GLU A 10 -17.66 3.85 -6.58
C GLU A 10 -17.53 4.21 -5.09
N GLY A 11 -16.80 5.28 -4.77
CA GLY A 11 -16.58 5.75 -3.40
C GLY A 11 -15.50 4.97 -2.64
N VAL A 12 -14.76 4.10 -3.30
CA VAL A 12 -13.72 3.25 -2.71
C VAL A 12 -12.38 3.99 -2.72
N VAL A 13 -11.65 3.98 -1.60
CA VAL A 13 -10.33 4.63 -1.51
C VAL A 13 -9.32 3.84 -2.33
N GLN A 14 -8.84 4.44 -3.42
CA GLN A 14 -7.86 3.86 -4.34
C GLN A 14 -6.53 4.62 -4.30
N LEU A 15 -5.50 4.01 -4.88
CA LEU A 15 -4.22 4.63 -5.14
C LEU A 15 -4.29 5.38 -6.47
N TRP A 16 -3.87 6.62 -6.45
CA TRP A 16 -3.78 7.48 -7.61
C TRP A 16 -2.37 8.03 -7.76
N THR A 17 -2.01 8.43 -8.97
CA THR A 17 -0.76 9.13 -9.24
C THR A 17 -0.97 10.37 -10.08
N VAL A 18 -0.07 11.34 -9.93
CA VAL A 18 0.01 12.51 -10.81
C VAL A 18 1.48 12.85 -11.07
N SER A 19 1.75 13.50 -12.19
CA SER A 19 3.06 14.07 -12.45
C SER A 19 3.38 15.16 -11.42
N PRO A 20 4.63 15.26 -10.94
CA PRO A 20 5.02 16.34 -10.03
C PRO A 20 4.94 17.72 -10.69
N ASN A 21 4.91 17.77 -12.02
CA ASN A 21 4.72 19.00 -12.79
C ASN A 21 3.22 19.33 -13.00
N GLY A 22 2.31 18.61 -12.34
CA GLY A 22 0.86 18.72 -12.52
C GLY A 22 0.31 17.89 -13.68
N GLY A 23 -0.98 18.06 -13.95
CA GLY A 23 -1.75 17.29 -14.93
C GLY A 23 -2.85 16.45 -14.29
N GLU A 24 -3.54 15.66 -15.12
CA GLU A 24 -4.66 14.84 -14.66
C GLU A 24 -4.20 13.66 -13.79
N PRO A 25 -4.84 13.42 -12.65
CA PRO A 25 -4.67 12.20 -11.88
C PRO A 25 -4.96 10.93 -12.67
N ARG A 26 -4.15 9.90 -12.45
CA ARG A 26 -4.35 8.55 -12.97
C ARG A 26 -4.64 7.58 -11.84
N GLN A 27 -5.81 6.94 -11.90
CA GLN A 27 -6.16 5.83 -11.02
C GLN A 27 -5.24 4.64 -11.27
N ILE A 28 -4.62 4.14 -10.21
CA ILE A 28 -3.73 2.97 -10.27
C ILE A 28 -4.49 1.71 -9.91
N THR A 29 -5.12 1.70 -8.73
CA THR A 29 -5.84 0.51 -8.24
C THR A 29 -7.33 0.62 -8.54
N ARG A 30 -7.91 -0.54 -8.81
CA ARG A 30 -9.35 -0.75 -9.00
C ARG A 30 -9.72 -2.01 -8.25
N GLY A 31 -10.49 -1.89 -7.19
CA GLY A 31 -10.84 -3.03 -6.36
C GLY A 31 -11.90 -2.69 -5.33
N GLU A 32 -12.61 -3.71 -4.86
CA GLU A 32 -13.76 -3.58 -3.94
C GLU A 32 -13.36 -3.13 -2.54
N HIS A 33 -12.09 -3.32 -2.15
CA HIS A 33 -11.58 -2.98 -0.83
C HIS A 33 -10.77 -1.69 -0.89
N GLY A 34 -11.12 -0.72 -0.06
CA GLY A 34 -10.36 0.51 0.08
C GLY A 34 -8.97 0.26 0.64
N ILE A 35 -8.00 1.10 0.27
CA ILE A 35 -6.68 1.15 0.90
C ILE A 35 -6.85 1.64 2.35
N GLN A 36 -6.23 0.93 3.29
CA GLN A 36 -6.47 1.05 4.73
C GLN A 36 -5.28 1.68 5.48
N SER A 37 -4.31 2.26 4.76
CA SER A 37 -3.06 2.75 5.34
C SER A 37 -2.43 3.91 4.57
N ALA A 38 -1.47 4.58 5.20
CA ALA A 38 -0.37 5.22 4.48
C ALA A 38 0.38 4.18 3.62
N PHE A 39 1.16 4.65 2.65
CA PHE A 39 1.86 3.77 1.71
C PHE A 39 3.31 4.21 1.54
N SER A 40 4.14 3.30 1.07
CA SER A 40 5.57 3.55 0.85
C SER A 40 5.96 3.19 -0.57
N TRP A 41 6.80 4.02 -1.19
CA TRP A 41 7.40 3.72 -2.48
C TRP A 41 8.57 2.77 -2.30
N HIS A 42 8.67 1.79 -3.20
CA HIS A 42 9.89 0.99 -3.34
C HIS A 42 11.07 1.93 -3.70
N PRO A 43 12.30 1.71 -3.19
CA PRO A 43 13.42 2.63 -3.40
C PRO A 43 13.78 2.87 -4.88
N GLN A 44 13.58 1.86 -5.74
CA GLN A 44 13.79 1.98 -7.19
C GLN A 44 12.56 2.53 -7.95
N GLY A 45 11.51 2.94 -7.24
CA GLY A 45 10.22 3.31 -7.82
C GLY A 45 9.44 2.11 -8.37
N GLY A 46 8.41 2.39 -9.15
CA GLY A 46 7.59 1.39 -9.87
C GLY A 46 6.64 0.57 -9.01
N ARG A 47 6.94 0.38 -7.72
CA ARG A 47 6.12 -0.37 -6.77
C ARG A 47 5.78 0.45 -5.53
N ILE A 48 4.63 0.15 -4.93
CA ILE A 48 4.16 0.75 -3.68
C ILE A 48 3.70 -0.36 -2.72
N ALA A 49 4.09 -0.27 -1.46
CA ALA A 49 3.58 -1.12 -0.38
C ALA A 49 2.46 -0.38 0.37
N LEU A 50 1.36 -1.07 0.63
CA LEU A 50 0.17 -0.52 1.29
C LEU A 50 -0.64 -1.65 1.96
N VAL A 51 -1.63 -1.29 2.78
CA VAL A 51 -2.60 -2.24 3.33
C VAL A 51 -3.90 -2.16 2.56
N CYS A 52 -4.39 -3.31 2.12
CA CYS A 52 -5.70 -3.49 1.50
C CYS A 52 -6.19 -4.91 1.80
N ASP A 53 -7.50 -5.07 1.99
CA ASP A 53 -8.14 -6.32 2.40
C ASP A 53 -7.38 -7.02 3.56
N ASN A 54 -7.10 -6.25 4.60
CA ASN A 54 -6.44 -6.66 5.84
C ASN A 54 -5.08 -7.38 5.66
N SER A 55 -4.39 -7.11 4.56
CA SER A 55 -3.04 -7.61 4.31
C SER A 55 -2.11 -6.50 3.87
N LEU A 56 -0.82 -6.73 4.11
CA LEU A 56 0.21 -6.02 3.39
C LEU A 56 0.20 -6.49 1.93
N MET A 57 0.16 -5.51 1.03
CA MET A 57 0.08 -5.70 -0.42
C MET A 57 1.19 -4.90 -1.11
N LEU A 58 1.62 -5.40 -2.26
CA LEU A 58 2.54 -4.76 -3.18
C LEU A 58 1.79 -4.39 -4.46
N CYS A 59 1.73 -3.11 -4.78
CA CYS A 59 1.12 -2.57 -5.99
C CYS A 59 2.20 -2.29 -7.05
N GLU A 60 2.06 -2.86 -8.24
CA GLU A 60 2.81 -2.45 -9.42
C GLU A 60 2.15 -1.21 -10.05
N VAL A 61 2.79 -0.05 -9.98
CA VAL A 61 2.20 1.23 -10.41
C VAL A 61 1.89 1.32 -11.91
N PRO A 62 2.67 0.70 -12.83
CA PRO A 62 2.33 0.74 -14.25
C PRO A 62 1.00 0.05 -14.56
N SER A 63 0.73 -1.10 -13.93
CA SER A 63 -0.43 -1.95 -14.25
C SER A 63 -1.56 -1.89 -13.23
N GLY A 64 -1.31 -1.39 -12.02
CA GLY A 64 -2.24 -1.50 -10.90
C GLY A 64 -2.33 -2.90 -10.30
N ARG A 65 -1.47 -3.84 -10.73
CA ARG A 65 -1.51 -5.22 -10.24
C ARG A 65 -1.14 -5.26 -8.76
N MET A 66 -2.00 -5.90 -7.97
CA MET A 66 -1.83 -6.10 -6.55
C MET A 66 -1.33 -7.51 -6.25
N GLN A 67 -0.29 -7.63 -5.44
CA GLN A 67 0.23 -8.89 -4.90
C GLN A 67 0.14 -8.88 -3.38
N ARG A 68 -0.37 -9.96 -2.79
CA ARG A 68 -0.45 -10.10 -1.35
C ARG A 68 0.86 -10.62 -0.78
N LEU A 69 1.43 -9.92 0.19
CA LEU A 69 2.69 -10.31 0.86
C LEU A 69 2.43 -11.05 2.18
N THR A 70 1.31 -10.78 2.84
CA THR A 70 0.95 -11.42 4.12
C THR A 70 -0.40 -12.11 4.04
N LYS A 71 -0.58 -13.20 4.78
CA LYS A 71 -1.91 -13.80 4.98
C LYS A 71 -2.91 -12.76 5.50
N ARG A 72 -4.14 -12.82 5.00
CA ARG A 72 -5.26 -12.01 5.47
C ARG A 72 -5.58 -12.36 6.92
N THR A 73 -5.82 -11.34 7.74
CA THR A 73 -6.25 -11.48 9.13
C THR A 73 -7.58 -10.77 9.37
N ALA A 74 -8.18 -10.99 10.55
CA ALA A 74 -9.44 -10.35 10.94
C ALA A 74 -9.31 -8.82 11.03
N LEU A 75 -8.17 -8.34 11.52
CA LEU A 75 -7.82 -6.91 11.58
C LEU A 75 -6.68 -6.59 10.59
N PRO A 76 -6.67 -5.39 10.00
CA PRO A 76 -5.57 -4.94 9.15
C PRO A 76 -4.29 -4.71 9.97
N PRO A 77 -3.09 -4.77 9.34
CA PRO A 77 -1.92 -4.08 9.86
C PRO A 77 -2.21 -2.60 10.18
N SER A 78 -1.44 -2.01 11.08
CA SER A 78 -1.54 -0.58 11.40
C SER A 78 -1.33 0.25 10.14
N GLY A 79 -2.18 1.26 9.98
CA GLY A 79 -2.15 2.15 8.82
C GLY A 79 -0.97 3.13 8.81
N ASP A 80 -0.30 3.32 9.94
CA ASP A 80 0.68 4.40 10.12
C ASP A 80 2.14 3.96 9.87
N ALA A 81 2.39 2.66 9.84
CA ALA A 81 3.75 2.10 9.81
C ALA A 81 3.89 1.08 8.68
N ILE A 82 4.22 1.56 7.48
CA ILE A 82 4.61 0.73 6.33
C ILE A 82 5.82 1.38 5.68
N VAL A 83 6.96 0.70 5.70
CA VAL A 83 8.20 1.25 5.14
C VAL A 83 9.00 0.16 4.43
N PHE A 84 9.43 0.45 3.20
CA PHE A 84 10.40 -0.39 2.51
C PHE A 84 11.77 -0.31 3.19
N SER A 85 12.48 -1.44 3.18
CA SER A 85 13.91 -1.45 3.46
C SER A 85 14.67 -0.64 2.38
N PRO A 86 15.84 -0.06 2.71
CA PRO A 86 16.62 0.71 1.74
C PRO A 86 17.03 -0.07 0.48
N ASP A 87 17.22 -1.39 0.61
CA ASP A 87 17.53 -2.29 -0.51
C ASP A 87 16.28 -2.74 -1.29
N GLY A 88 15.08 -2.45 -0.78
CA GLY A 88 13.79 -2.76 -1.41
C GLY A 88 13.31 -4.21 -1.28
N ASN A 89 14.08 -5.08 -0.62
CA ASN A 89 13.77 -6.51 -0.52
C ASN A 89 12.74 -6.85 0.56
N GLN A 90 12.45 -5.89 1.44
CA GLN A 90 11.61 -6.10 2.61
C GLN A 90 10.71 -4.90 2.86
N VAL A 91 9.60 -5.15 3.55
CA VAL A 91 8.72 -4.11 4.08
C VAL A 91 8.51 -4.37 5.56
N ALA A 92 8.87 -3.40 6.40
CA ALA A 92 8.53 -3.40 7.81
C ALA A 92 7.11 -2.84 8.00
N PHE A 93 6.34 -3.51 8.84
CA PHE A 93 4.98 -3.10 9.17
C PHE A 93 4.63 -3.42 10.62
N MET A 94 3.66 -2.68 11.18
CA MET A 94 3.19 -2.91 12.55
C MET A 94 1.85 -3.65 12.54
N ARG A 95 1.67 -4.58 13.48
CA ARG A 95 0.41 -5.31 13.66
C ARG A 95 0.15 -5.56 15.14
N GLU A 96 -1.11 -5.47 15.53
CA GLU A 96 -1.53 -5.86 16.87
C GLU A 96 -1.57 -7.38 17.01
N VAL A 97 -0.92 -7.89 18.05
CA VAL A 97 -0.97 -9.29 18.47
C VAL A 97 -1.27 -9.31 19.96
N GLU A 98 -2.38 -9.93 20.34
CA GLU A 98 -2.82 -10.06 21.73
C GLU A 98 -2.88 -8.71 22.48
N GLY A 99 -3.33 -7.63 21.80
CA GLY A 99 -3.44 -6.29 22.37
C GLY A 99 -2.15 -5.46 22.36
N PHE A 100 -1.05 -6.00 21.81
CA PHE A 100 0.23 -5.30 21.73
C PHE A 100 0.63 -5.00 20.29
N SER A 101 1.13 -3.79 20.05
CA SER A 101 1.74 -3.44 18.77
C SER A 101 3.09 -4.12 18.61
N GLN A 102 3.23 -4.93 17.56
CA GLN A 102 4.44 -5.66 17.22
C GLN A 102 4.93 -5.24 15.84
N ILE A 103 6.25 -5.19 15.66
CA ILE A 103 6.89 -4.90 14.37
C ILE A 103 7.20 -6.23 13.68
N PHE A 104 6.81 -6.33 12.43
CA PHE A 104 7.07 -7.47 11.55
C PHE A 104 7.75 -7.01 10.27
N VAL A 105 8.30 -7.97 9.54
CA VAL A 105 8.86 -7.75 8.21
C VAL A 105 8.32 -8.81 7.26
N ALA A 106 8.02 -8.41 6.03
CA ALA A 106 7.67 -9.31 4.93
C ALA A 106 8.66 -9.13 3.78
N THR A 107 9.00 -10.22 3.10
CA THR A 107 9.79 -10.20 1.86
C THR A 107 8.92 -9.74 0.70
N VAL A 108 9.54 -9.00 -0.22
CA VAL A 108 8.94 -8.42 -1.43
C VAL A 108 9.22 -9.28 -2.63
#